data_AF-A0A0C1ULX2-F1
#
_entry.id   AF-A0A0C1ULX2-F1
#
_cell.length_a   1.000
_cell.length_b   1.000
_cell.length_c   1.000
_cell.angle_alpha   90.00
_cell.angle_beta   90.00
_cell.angle_gamma   90.00
#
_symmetry.space_group_name_H-M   'P 1'
#
loop_
_entity.id
_entity.type
_entity.pdbx_description
1 polymer ?
#
loop_
_entity_poly.entity_id
_entity_poly.type
_entity_poly.pdbx_seq_one_letter_code
_entity_poly.pdbx_strand_id
1 'polypeptide(L)'
;MNLPSFIWLWRIAAWSMGLTGFLFVSLLAIGGWMRYLRLQGETVPSLDGQTSTFIGLRRLHFALGVGLVLTVLLLLSIGIVGTLGHFGSLGHSAHLPAGLTVVALTMASAWSATQINHPQKPWARSLHLTLNGLLMVALGLVSWSGWLVVQKYLP
;
A
#
# COMPACT_ATOMS: atom_id res chain seq x y z
N MET A 1 -23.34 7.73 -22.66
CA MET A 1 -21.91 8.12 -22.55
C MET A 1 -21.09 6.93 -23.00
N ASN A 2 -20.26 7.08 -24.03
CA ASN A 2 -19.32 6.03 -24.46
C ASN A 2 -18.20 5.99 -23.42
N LEU A 3 -18.41 5.20 -22.36
CA LEU A 3 -17.35 4.88 -21.41
C LEU A 3 -16.17 4.27 -22.20
N PRO A 4 -14.91 4.57 -21.85
CA PRO A 4 -13.78 3.81 -22.39
C PRO A 4 -14.13 2.32 -22.25
N SER A 5 -13.91 1.54 -23.30
CA SER A 5 -14.29 0.13 -23.29
C SER A 5 -13.79 -0.49 -22.00
N PHE A 6 -14.66 -1.25 -21.32
CA PHE A 6 -14.41 -1.86 -20.00
C PHE A 6 -13.00 -2.48 -19.87
N ILE A 7 -12.45 -2.98 -20.98
CA ILE A 7 -11.08 -3.48 -21.16
C ILE A 7 -10.00 -2.47 -20.73
N TRP A 8 -10.12 -1.19 -21.05
CA TRP A 8 -9.13 -0.18 -20.66
C TRP A 8 -9.12 0.08 -19.16
N LEU A 9 -10.30 0.17 -18.54
CA LEU A 9 -10.43 0.33 -17.10
C LEU A 9 -9.81 -0.87 -16.36
N TRP A 10 -10.05 -2.07 -16.89
CA TRP A 10 -9.51 -3.31 -16.37
C TRP A 10 -7.98 -3.39 -16.50
N ARG A 11 -7.41 -3.00 -17.64
CA ARG A 11 -5.94 -2.95 -17.83
C ARG A 11 -5.28 -1.99 -16.83
N ILE A 12 -5.87 -0.81 -16.62
CA ILE A 12 -5.36 0.17 -15.65
C ILE A 12 -5.44 -0.43 -14.23
N ALA A 13 -6.53 -1.11 -13.88
CA ALA A 13 -6.67 -1.77 -12.59
C ALA A 13 -5.59 -2.84 -12.37
N ALA A 14 -5.34 -3.71 -13.36
CA ALA A 14 -4.34 -4.77 -13.26
C ALA A 14 -2.92 -4.20 -13.08
N TRP A 15 -2.52 -3.20 -13.87
CA TRP A 15 -1.23 -2.51 -13.70
C TRP A 15 -1.12 -1.80 -12.35
N SER A 16 -2.21 -1.19 -11.88
CA SER A 16 -2.24 -0.50 -10.57
C SER A 16 -2.13 -1.49 -9.41
N MET A 17 -2.71 -2.69 -9.52
CA MET A 17 -2.50 -3.77 -8.53
C MET A 17 -1.04 -4.22 -8.50
N GLY A 18 -0.41 -4.42 -9.66
CA GLY A 18 1.02 -4.75 -9.74
C GLY A 18 1.90 -3.65 -9.12
N LEU A 19 1.61 -2.38 -9.45
CA LEU A 19 2.29 -1.23 -8.86
C LEU A 19 2.11 -1.18 -7.34
N THR A 20 0.92 -1.48 -6.81
CA THR A 20 0.66 -1.56 -5.37
C THR A 20 1.58 -2.59 -4.69
N GLY A 21 1.72 -3.78 -5.27
CA GLY A 21 2.64 -4.80 -4.79
C GLY A 21 4.10 -4.33 -4.81
N PHE A 22 4.55 -3.74 -5.92
CA PHE A 22 5.90 -3.21 -6.06
C PHE A 22 6.20 -2.11 -5.03
N LEU A 23 5.28 -1.16 -4.84
CA LEU A 23 5.42 -0.09 -3.86
C LEU A 23 5.49 -0.64 -2.44
N PHE A 24 4.63 -1.60 -2.10
CA PHE A 24 4.62 -2.22 -0.78
C PHE A 24 5.93 -2.97 -0.48
N VAL A 25 6.43 -3.78 -1.42
CA VAL A 25 7.72 -4.48 -1.25
C VAL A 25 8.88 -3.48 -1.13
N SER A 26 8.88 -2.42 -1.94
CA SER A 26 9.89 -1.37 -1.87
C SER A 26 9.88 -0.66 -0.49
N LEU A 27 8.69 -0.37 0.04
CA LEU A 27 8.51 0.21 1.37
C LEU A 27 9.01 -0.74 2.47
N LEU A 28 8.71 -2.03 2.37
CA LEU A 28 9.18 -3.05 3.29
C LEU A 28 10.72 -3.14 3.30
N ALA A 29 11.34 -3.17 2.11
CA ALA A 29 12.79 -3.22 1.97
C ALA A 29 13.46 -1.97 2.57
N ILE A 30 12.98 -0.77 2.23
CA ILE A 30 13.54 0.49 2.75
C ILE A 30 13.29 0.62 4.26
N GLY A 31 12.11 0.25 4.74
CA GLY A 31 11.77 0.24 6.16
C GLY A 31 12.64 -0.73 6.97
N GLY A 32 12.87 -1.92 6.43
CA GLY A 32 13.79 -2.92 6.99
C GLY A 32 15.23 -2.42 7.02
N TRP A 33 15.69 -1.79 5.94
CA TRP A 33 17.02 -1.21 5.87
C TRP A 33 17.21 -0.07 6.88
N MET A 34 16.24 0.83 7.01
CA MET A 34 16.27 1.87 8.05
C MET A 34 16.27 1.29 9.47
N ARG A 35 15.60 0.15 9.71
CA ARG A 35 15.65 -0.56 10.99
C ARG A 35 17.03 -1.15 11.24
N TYR A 36 17.63 -1.79 10.24
CA TYR A 36 18.97 -2.34 10.30
C TYR A 36 20.03 -1.28 10.63
N LEU A 37 20.01 -0.14 9.93
CA LEU A 37 20.94 0.97 10.18
C LEU A 37 20.83 1.52 11.62
N ARG A 38 19.62 1.60 12.18
CA ARG A 38 19.44 2.03 13.59
C ARG A 38 20.07 1.06 14.57
N LEU A 39 19.86 -0.25 14.37
CA LEU A 39 20.43 -1.28 15.24
C LEU A 39 21.97 -1.27 15.19
N GLN A 40 22.57 -0.94 14.04
CA GLN A 40 24.02 -0.78 13.94
C GLN A 40 24.55 0.51 14.58
N GLY A 41 23.83 1.62 14.46
CA GLY A 41 24.21 2.90 15.06
C GLY A 41 24.19 2.90 16.60
N GLU A 42 23.44 2.00 17.23
CA GLU A 42 23.52 1.77 18.69
C GLU A 42 24.83 1.08 19.10
N THR A 43 25.51 0.42 18.17
CA THR A 43 26.76 -0.34 18.43
C THR A 43 28.04 0.34 17.93
N VAL A 44 27.94 1.30 17.00
CA VAL A 44 29.10 1.95 16.36
C VAL A 44 28.88 3.47 16.28
N PRO A 45 29.83 4.33 16.72
CA PRO A 45 29.73 5.78 16.57
C PRO A 45 29.49 6.18 15.11
N SER A 46 28.48 7.01 14.86
CA SER A 46 28.05 7.35 13.50
C SER A 46 29.10 8.15 12.73
N LEU A 47 29.52 7.65 11.56
CA LEU A 47 30.23 8.42 10.54
C LEU A 47 29.22 9.38 9.86
N ASP A 48 29.63 10.61 9.52
CA ASP A 48 28.76 11.67 8.95
C ASP A 48 27.90 11.22 7.75
N GLY A 49 28.38 10.26 6.94
CA GLY A 49 27.66 9.68 5.80
C GLY A 49 26.44 8.79 6.16
N GLN A 50 26.37 8.27 7.38
CA GLN A 50 25.26 7.42 7.81
C GLN A 50 23.98 8.23 8.07
N THR A 51 24.14 9.45 8.59
CA THR A 51 23.04 10.38 8.88
C THR A 51 22.37 10.88 7.60
N SER A 52 23.16 11.26 6.58
CA SER A 52 22.63 11.73 5.29
C SER A 52 21.89 10.61 4.54
N THR A 53 22.44 9.39 4.55
CA THR A 53 21.81 8.20 3.98
C THR A 53 20.47 7.91 4.66
N PHE A 54 20.42 7.95 5.99
CA PHE A 54 19.19 7.70 6.74
C PHE A 54 18.09 8.75 6.44
N ILE A 55 18.45 10.03 6.35
CA ILE A 55 17.52 11.10 5.97
C ILE A 55 16.98 10.87 4.55
N GLY A 56 17.84 10.49 3.60
CA GLY A 56 17.46 10.17 2.23
C GLY A 56 16.46 9.01 2.16
N LEU A 57 16.77 7.90 2.84
CA LEU A 57 15.90 6.72 2.91
C LEU A 57 14.54 7.05 3.53
N ARG A 58 14.51 7.87 4.58
CA ARG A 58 13.26 8.32 5.21
C ARG A 58 12.40 9.14 4.25
N ARG A 59 13.00 10.06 3.48
CA ARG A 59 12.28 10.85 2.46
C ARG A 59 11.74 9.96 1.34
N LEU A 60 12.55 9.03 0.86
CA LEU A 60 12.14 8.06 -0.16
C LEU A 60 10.99 7.17 0.36
N HIS A 61 11.10 6.64 1.57
CA HIS A 61 10.05 5.85 2.21
C HIS A 61 8.73 6.65 2.33
N PHE A 62 8.80 7.92 2.73
CA PHE A 62 7.63 8.77 2.80
C PHE A 62 6.99 9.00 1.41
N ALA A 63 7.80 9.30 0.39
CA ALA A 63 7.33 9.51 -0.97
C ALA A 63 6.67 8.26 -1.57
N LEU A 64 7.28 7.08 -1.39
CA LEU A 64 6.69 5.80 -1.80
C LEU A 64 5.40 5.50 -1.02
N GLY A 65 5.32 5.88 0.25
CA GLY A 65 4.13 5.75 1.08
C GLY A 65 2.97 6.57 0.55
N VAL A 66 3.23 7.84 0.18
CA VAL A 66 2.26 8.69 -0.52
C VAL A 66 1.84 8.05 -1.85
N GLY A 67 2.80 7.54 -2.62
CA GLY A 67 2.51 6.79 -3.85
C GLY A 67 1.55 5.62 -3.62
N LEU A 68 1.81 4.78 -2.61
CA LEU A 68 0.96 3.64 -2.26
C LEU A 68 -0.45 4.08 -1.89
N VAL A 69 -0.59 5.11 -1.06
CA VAL A 69 -1.88 5.71 -0.69
C VAL A 69 -2.67 6.12 -1.93
N LEU A 70 -2.05 6.87 -2.83
CA LEU A 70 -2.69 7.35 -4.06
C LEU A 70 -3.08 6.19 -4.98
N THR A 71 -2.21 5.18 -5.14
CA THR A 71 -2.50 4.00 -5.98
C THR A 71 -3.67 3.19 -5.42
N VAL A 72 -3.73 2.98 -4.10
CA VAL A 72 -4.82 2.24 -3.45
C VAL A 72 -6.16 2.99 -3.56
N LEU A 73 -6.15 4.33 -3.42
CA LEU A 73 -7.35 5.13 -3.63
C LEU A 73 -7.81 5.14 -5.10
N LEU A 74 -6.86 5.20 -6.05
CA LEU A 74 -7.16 5.06 -7.48
C LEU A 74 -7.83 3.71 -7.78
N LEU A 75 -7.29 2.61 -7.24
CA LEU A 75 -7.87 1.27 -7.37
C LEU A 75 -9.28 1.21 -6.80
N LEU A 76 -9.53 1.82 -5.63
CA LEU A 76 -10.87 1.92 -5.06
C LEU A 76 -11.83 2.67 -6.00
N SER A 77 -11.41 3.83 -6.52
CA SER A 77 -12.21 4.62 -7.46
C SER A 77 -12.53 3.82 -8.73
N ILE A 78 -11.55 3.14 -9.31
CA ILE A 78 -11.74 2.26 -10.47
C ILE A 78 -12.71 1.12 -10.13
N GLY A 79 -12.56 0.48 -8.96
CA GLY A 79 -13.44 -0.59 -8.51
C GLY A 79 -14.89 -0.15 -8.35
N ILE A 80 -15.13 1.03 -7.75
CA ILE A 80 -16.48 1.61 -7.58
C ILE A 80 -17.09 1.93 -8.95
N VAL A 81 -16.37 2.64 -9.83
CA VAL A 81 -16.85 3.02 -11.17
C VAL A 81 -17.12 1.77 -12.01
N GLY A 82 -16.23 0.79 -11.99
CA GLY A 82 -16.40 -0.47 -12.73
C GLY A 82 -17.61 -1.28 -12.23
N THR A 83 -17.83 -1.32 -10.92
CA THR A 83 -18.93 -2.09 -10.32
C THR A 83 -20.30 -1.42 -10.58
N LEU A 84 -20.41 -0.12 -10.30
CA LEU A 84 -21.66 0.62 -10.54
C LEU A 84 -21.98 0.76 -12.03
N GLY A 85 -20.97 0.92 -12.88
CA GLY A 85 -21.15 1.10 -14.32
C GLY A 85 -21.52 -0.18 -15.06
N HIS A 86 -21.02 -1.35 -14.63
CA HIS A 86 -21.24 -2.61 -15.36
C HIS A 86 -22.29 -3.53 -14.72
N PHE A 87 -22.34 -3.61 -13.39
CA PHE A 87 -23.21 -4.55 -12.68
C PHE A 87 -24.39 -3.89 -11.96
N GLY A 88 -24.43 -2.55 -11.88
CA GLY A 88 -25.51 -1.80 -11.22
C GLY A 88 -25.66 -2.06 -9.71
N SER A 89 -24.77 -2.83 -9.08
CA SER A 89 -24.85 -3.28 -7.69
C SER A 89 -23.45 -3.50 -7.09
N LEU A 90 -23.23 -3.08 -5.85
CA LEU A 90 -21.97 -3.22 -5.12
C LEU A 90 -21.96 -4.49 -4.26
N GLY A 91 -20.81 -5.17 -4.15
CA GLY A 91 -20.56 -6.13 -3.07
C GLY A 91 -20.81 -7.62 -3.33
N HIS A 92 -20.99 -8.05 -4.58
CA HIS A 92 -21.20 -9.47 -4.90
C HIS A 92 -19.92 -10.34 -4.88
N SER A 93 -18.76 -9.79 -4.51
CA SER A 93 -17.49 -10.54 -4.47
C SER A 93 -16.74 -10.29 -3.17
N ALA A 94 -16.01 -11.32 -2.71
CA ALA A 94 -15.07 -11.21 -1.61
C ALA A 94 -13.95 -10.18 -1.87
N HIS A 95 -13.76 -9.77 -3.13
CA HIS A 95 -12.75 -8.79 -3.52
C HIS A 95 -13.06 -7.39 -2.97
N LEU A 96 -14.33 -6.96 -2.93
CA LEU A 96 -14.67 -5.61 -2.43
C LEU A 96 -14.35 -5.45 -0.93
N PRO A 97 -14.82 -6.35 -0.02
CA PRO A 97 -14.42 -6.29 1.38
C PRO A 97 -12.91 -6.37 1.60
N ALA A 98 -12.20 -7.21 0.83
CA ALA A 98 -10.74 -7.31 0.87
C ALA A 98 -10.07 -5.98 0.45
N GLY A 99 -10.55 -5.36 -0.63
CA GLY A 99 -10.08 -4.06 -1.11
C GLY A 99 -10.31 -2.94 -0.09
N LEU A 100 -11.50 -2.88 0.52
CA LEU A 100 -11.79 -1.90 1.59
C LEU A 100 -10.90 -2.11 2.82
N THR A 101 -10.60 -3.36 3.17
CA THR A 101 -9.65 -3.68 4.25
C THR A 101 -8.26 -3.14 3.93
N VAL A 102 -7.77 -3.33 2.70
CA VAL A 102 -6.49 -2.77 2.24
C VAL A 102 -6.48 -1.25 2.32
N VAL A 103 -7.55 -0.58 1.87
CA VAL A 103 -7.68 0.88 1.97
C VAL A 103 -7.60 1.33 3.43
N ALA A 104 -8.39 0.72 4.31
CA ALA A 104 -8.43 1.08 5.73
C ALA A 104 -7.07 0.89 6.42
N LEU A 105 -6.41 -0.25 6.21
CA LEU A 105 -5.08 -0.54 6.75
C LEU A 105 -4.02 0.44 6.21
N THR A 106 -4.09 0.77 4.91
CA THR A 106 -3.17 1.74 4.28
C THR A 106 -3.35 3.14 4.87
N MET A 107 -4.60 3.60 5.04
CA MET A 107 -4.88 4.91 5.63
C MET A 107 -4.46 4.99 7.10
N ALA A 108 -4.77 3.96 7.89
CA ALA A 108 -4.37 3.87 9.30
C ALA A 108 -2.83 3.82 9.44
N SER A 109 -2.16 3.09 8.54
CA SER A 109 -0.70 3.02 8.50
C SER A 109 -0.07 4.37 8.15
N ALA A 110 -0.60 5.07 7.14
CA ALA A 110 -0.16 6.42 6.76
C ALA A 110 -0.38 7.42 7.91
N TRP A 111 -1.56 7.39 8.54
CA TRP A 111 -1.86 8.24 9.68
C TRP A 111 -0.90 7.98 10.85
N SER A 112 -0.71 6.73 11.26
CA SER A 112 0.24 6.39 12.33
C SER A 112 1.68 6.79 11.99
N ALA A 113 2.08 6.73 10.72
CA ALA A 113 3.40 7.20 10.27
C ALA A 113 3.64 8.69 10.58
N THR A 114 2.62 9.54 10.41
CA THR A 114 2.71 10.98 10.73
C THR A 114 2.94 11.26 12.22
N GLN A 115 2.66 10.27 13.08
CA GLN A 115 2.76 10.40 14.53
C GLN A 115 4.10 9.88 15.10
N ILE A 116 4.94 9.20 14.30
CA ILE A 116 6.14 8.49 14.77
C ILE A 116 7.18 9.38 15.46
N ASN A 117 7.27 10.66 15.08
CA ASN A 117 8.28 11.58 15.65
C ASN A 117 7.75 12.36 16.86
N HIS A 118 6.52 12.11 17.30
CA HIS A 118 5.94 12.83 18.42
C HIS A 118 6.41 12.20 19.75
N PRO A 119 7.09 12.94 20.65
CA PRO A 119 7.67 12.37 21.87
C PRO A 119 6.65 11.66 22.78
N GLN A 120 5.41 12.16 22.78
CA GLN A 120 4.31 11.62 23.59
C GLN A 120 3.57 10.44 22.95
N LYS A 121 3.96 9.98 21.75
CA LYS A 121 3.26 8.91 21.01
C LYS A 121 4.19 7.74 20.67
N PRO A 122 4.82 7.07 21.66
CA PRO A 122 5.73 5.94 21.40
C PRO A 122 5.02 4.76 20.71
N TRP A 123 3.70 4.64 20.87
CA TRP A 123 2.88 3.61 20.23
C TRP A 123 2.84 3.71 18.70
N ALA A 124 3.05 4.90 18.13
CA ALA A 124 2.83 5.17 16.70
C ALA A 124 3.68 4.27 15.80
N ARG A 125 4.93 4.02 16.20
CA ARG A 125 5.83 3.14 15.44
C ARG A 125 5.39 1.68 15.50
N SER A 126 5.02 1.20 16.68
CA SER A 126 4.53 -0.18 16.85
C SER A 126 3.25 -0.40 16.04
N LEU A 127 2.30 0.53 16.13
CA LEU A 127 1.06 0.48 15.35
C LEU A 127 1.35 0.48 13.84
N HIS A 128 2.20 1.39 13.36
CA HIS A 128 2.56 1.45 11.95
C HIS A 128 3.14 0.11 11.46
N LEU A 129 4.05 -0.50 12.21
CA LEU A 129 4.65 -1.80 11.84
C LEU A 129 3.62 -2.93 11.86
N THR A 130 2.76 -3.00 12.89
CA THR A 130 1.68 -4.00 12.99
C THR A 130 0.71 -3.86 11.82
N LEU A 131 0.28 -2.65 11.50
CA LEU A 131 -0.60 -2.37 10.37
C LEU A 131 0.02 -2.78 9.04
N ASN A 132 1.34 -2.55 8.84
CA ASN A 132 2.03 -3.02 7.64
C ASN A 132 2.12 -4.56 7.58
N GLY A 133 2.30 -5.23 8.72
CA GLY A 133 2.23 -6.70 8.79
C GLY A 133 0.86 -7.23 8.36
N LEU A 134 -0.22 -6.64 8.87
CA LEU A 134 -1.59 -6.98 8.46
C LEU A 134 -1.86 -6.62 6.99
N LEU A 135 -1.35 -5.47 6.53
CA LEU A 135 -1.48 -5.01 5.15
C LEU A 135 -0.82 -5.98 4.17
N MET A 136 0.30 -6.60 4.53
CA MET A 136 0.95 -7.64 3.72
C MET A 136 0.00 -8.82 3.47
N VAL A 137 -0.66 -9.31 4.53
CA VAL A 137 -1.64 -10.41 4.43
C VAL A 137 -2.84 -9.98 3.59
N ALA A 138 -3.38 -8.79 3.86
CA ALA A 138 -4.54 -8.25 3.13
C ALA A 138 -4.24 -8.05 1.63
N LEU A 139 -3.03 -7.59 1.28
CA LEU A 139 -2.57 -7.46 -0.11
C LEU A 139 -2.48 -8.82 -0.80
N GLY A 140 -2.02 -9.87 -0.11
CA GLY A 140 -2.05 -11.23 -0.64
C GLY A 140 -3.47 -11.72 -0.94
N LEU A 141 -4.39 -11.54 0.01
CA LEU A 141 -5.79 -11.96 -0.13
C LEU A 141 -6.56 -11.17 -1.22
N VAL A 142 -6.35 -9.85 -1.30
CA VAL A 142 -6.99 -9.04 -2.35
C VAL A 142 -6.43 -9.36 -3.74
N SER A 143 -5.12 -9.67 -3.84
CA SER A 143 -4.49 -10.08 -5.09
C SER A 143 -5.01 -11.43 -5.56
N TRP A 144 -5.13 -12.39 -4.64
CA TRP A 144 -5.72 -13.70 -4.91
C TRP A 144 -7.17 -13.60 -5.37
N SER A 145 -8.02 -12.89 -4.62
CA SER A 145 -9.42 -12.68 -4.99
C SER A 145 -9.57 -11.90 -6.30
N GLY A 146 -8.69 -10.92 -6.55
CA GLY A 146 -8.64 -10.18 -7.80
C GLY A 146 -8.29 -11.07 -8.99
N TRP A 147 -7.29 -11.95 -8.83
CA TRP A 147 -6.95 -12.96 -9.84
C TRP A 147 -8.14 -13.86 -10.19
N LEU A 148 -8.87 -14.36 -9.19
CA LEU A 148 -10.09 -15.17 -9.43
C LEU A 148 -11.18 -14.40 -10.18
N VAL A 149 -11.31 -13.09 -9.94
CA VAL A 149 -12.24 -12.23 -10.70
C VAL A 149 -11.77 -12.08 -12.14
N VAL A 150 -10.47 -11.87 -12.36
CA VAL A 150 -9.86 -11.76 -13.69
C VAL A 150 -10.09 -13.00 -14.55
N GLN A 151 -9.94 -14.19 -13.97
CA GLN A 151 -10.11 -15.45 -14.71
C GLN A 151 -11.49 -15.59 -15.38
N LYS A 152 -12.52 -14.89 -14.90
CA LYS A 152 -13.86 -14.90 -15.51
C LYS A 152 -13.93 -14.18 -16.86
N TYR A 153 -12.92 -13.37 -17.19
CA TYR A 153 -12.89 -12.55 -18.40
C TYR A 153 -11.79 -12.98 -19.39
N LEU A 154 -11.03 -14.03 -19.05
CA LEU A 154 -10.05 -14.65 -19.95
C LEU A 154 -10.74 -15.84 -20.66
N PRO A 155 -10.56 -15.99 -21.99
CA PRO A 155 -11.13 -17.09 -22.77
C PRO A 155 -10.49 -18.44 -22.45
#